data_AF-A0A9P1F584-F1
#
_entry.id   AF-A0A9P1F584-F1
#
_cell.length_a   1.000
_cell.length_b   1.000
_cell.length_c   1.000
_cell.angle_alpha   90.00
_cell.angle_beta   90.00
_cell.angle_gamma   90.00
#
_symmetry.space_group_name_H-M   'P 1'
#
loop_
_entity.id
_entity.type
_entity.pdbx_description
1 polymer ?
#
loop_
_entity_poly.entity_id
_entity_poly.type
_entity_poly.pdbx_seq_one_letter_code
_entity_poly.pdbx_strand_id
1 'polypeptide(L)' 'MGRAPALTSEQQAQIDVLRQMGVSLHETSKLIKKSRNAIRHYLDDPVNYGKKTNALKGRPRKVTTRYERDGK' A
#
# COMPACT_ATOMS: atom_id res chain seq x y z
N MET A 1 14.88 0.64 11.27
CA MET A 1 14.32 1.78 10.51
C MET A 1 12.83 1.55 10.33
N GLY A 2 11.99 2.49 10.77
CA GLY A 2 10.53 2.38 10.63
C GLY A 2 10.09 2.40 9.17
N ARG A 3 8.91 1.83 8.89
CA ARG A 3 8.32 1.89 7.55
C ARG A 3 7.90 3.32 7.24
N ALA A 4 8.31 3.82 6.08
CA ALA A 4 7.79 5.09 5.57
C ALA A 4 6.28 4.99 5.31
N PRO A 5 5.53 6.09 5.49
CA PRO A 5 4.11 6.11 5.18
C PRO A 5 3.86 5.85 3.69
N ALA A 6 2.78 5.13 3.40
CA ALA A 6 2.31 4.88 2.04
C ALA A 6 2.03 6.20 1.28
N LEU A 7 1.94 6.12 -0.05
CA LEU A 7 1.55 7.27 -0.88
C LEU A 7 0.12 7.70 -0.54
N THR A 8 -0.08 9.00 -0.30
CA THR A 8 -1.42 9.58 -0.13
C THR A 8 -2.16 9.60 -1.46
N SER A 9 -3.49 9.75 -1.44
CA SER A 9 -4.31 9.88 -2.65
C SER A 9 -3.85 11.05 -3.54
N GLU A 10 -3.46 12.17 -2.95
CA GLU A 10 -2.91 13.32 -3.66
C GLU A 10 -1.61 12.98 -4.38
N GLN A 11 -0.70 12.27 -3.71
CA GLN A 11 0.57 11.84 -4.30
C GLN A 11 0.34 10.85 -5.43
N GLN A 12 -0.62 9.94 -5.29
CA GLN A 12 -1.02 9.00 -6.33
C GLN A 12 -1.53 9.74 -7.58
N ALA A 13 -2.45 10.69 -7.40
CA ALA A 13 -2.96 11.50 -8.51
C ALA A 13 -1.85 12.33 -9.19
N GLN A 14 -0.92 12.89 -8.43
CA GLN A 14 0.25 13.58 -9.00
C GLN A 14 1.14 12.64 -9.81
N ILE A 15 1.37 11.41 -9.34
CA ILE A 15 2.13 10.40 -10.09
C ILE A 15 1.43 10.08 -11.41
N ASP A 16 0.10 9.93 -11.40
CA ASP A 16 -0.68 9.60 -12.60
C ASP A 16 -0.55 10.68 -13.67
N VAL A 17 -0.71 11.95 -13.28
CA VAL A 17 -0.54 13.10 -14.19
C VAL A 17 0.89 13.13 -14.75
N LEU A 18 1.90 12.97 -13.90
CA LEU A 18 3.31 12.99 -14.34
C LEU A 18 3.64 11.82 -15.27
N ARG A 19 3.03 10.64 -15.04
CA ARG A 19 3.18 9.48 -15.93
C ARG A 19 2.55 9.74 -17.29
N GLN A 20 1.37 10.35 -17.35
CA GLN A 20 0.72 10.72 -18.61
C GLN A 20 1.54 11.76 -19.38
N MET A 21 2.21 12.67 -18.68
CA MET A 21 3.13 13.65 -19.27
C MET A 21 4.48 13.07 -19.71
N GLY A 22 4.73 11.77 -19.50
CA GLY A 22 5.99 11.13 -19.87
C GLY A 22 7.19 11.51 -19.00
N VAL A 23 6.96 12.06 -17.80
CA VAL A 23 8.03 12.44 -16.87
C VAL A 23 8.75 11.20 -16.34
N SER A 24 10.07 11.27 -16.24
CA SER A 24 10.87 10.13 -15.79
C SER A 24 10.61 9.81 -14.32
N LEU A 25 10.71 8.52 -13.94
CA LEU A 25 10.61 8.08 -12.54
C LEU A 25 11.57 8.83 -11.60
N HIS A 26 12.74 9.20 -12.10
CA HIS A 26 13.73 9.94 -11.34
C HIS A 26 13.25 11.36 -11.01
N GLU A 27 12.67 12.05 -11.97
CA GLU A 27 12.11 13.39 -11.76
C GLU A 27 10.84 13.36 -10.92
N THR A 28 9.93 12.40 -11.17
CA THR A 28 8.74 12.20 -10.33
C THR A 28 9.12 12.01 -8.86
N SER A 29 10.18 11.24 -8.60
CA SER A 29 10.71 11.03 -7.25
C SER A 29 11.19 12.31 -6.58
N LYS A 30 11.87 13.20 -7.33
CA LYS A 30 12.32 14.50 -6.83
C LYS A 30 11.15 15.45 -6.56
N LEU A 31 10.17 15.49 -7.46
CA LEU A 31 9.00 16.36 -7.36
C LEU A 31 8.11 15.99 -6.16
N ILE A 32 7.83 14.70 -6.00
CA ILE A 32 6.89 14.19 -4.96
C ILE A 32 7.61 13.91 -3.63
N LYS A 33 8.95 13.96 -3.61
CA LYS A 33 9.79 13.66 -2.44
C LYS A 33 9.51 12.25 -1.87
N LYS A 34 9.29 11.29 -2.77
CA LYS A 34 9.05 9.87 -2.45
C LYS A 34 10.06 9.00 -3.18
N SER A 35 10.35 7.83 -2.62
CA SER A 35 11.33 6.93 -3.22
C SER A 35 10.85 6.41 -4.58
N ARG A 36 11.77 6.27 -5.53
CA ARG A 36 11.50 5.65 -6.84
C ARG A 36 10.85 4.27 -6.72
N ASN A 37 11.20 3.51 -5.67
CA ASN A 37 10.63 2.18 -5.45
C ASN A 37 9.15 2.25 -5.04
N ALA A 38 8.77 3.19 -4.16
CA ALA A 38 7.37 3.38 -3.79
C ALA A 38 6.52 3.79 -5.01
N ILE A 39 7.06 4.68 -5.85
CA ILE A 39 6.40 5.14 -7.08
C ILE A 39 6.26 3.99 -8.09
N ARG A 40 7.32 3.18 -8.28
CA ARG A 40 7.27 2.02 -9.17
C ARG A 40 6.22 1.00 -8.73
N HIS A 41 6.21 0.62 -7.44
CA HIS A 41 5.21 -0.30 -6.91
C HIS A 41 3.77 0.21 -7.05
N TYR A 42 3.56 1.53 -6.94
CA TYR A 42 2.25 2.12 -7.22
C TYR A 42 1.89 2.02 -8.70
N LEU A 43 2.81 2.35 -9.61
CA LEU A 43 2.55 2.30 -11.04
C LEU A 43 2.38 0.88 -11.60
N ASP A 44 3.01 -0.12 -10.97
CA ASP A 44 2.89 -1.53 -11.38
C ASP A 44 1.49 -2.09 -11.06
N ASP A 45 0.88 -1.67 -9.93
CA ASP A 45 -0.48 -2.06 -9.53
C ASP A 45 -1.20 -0.94 -8.76
N PRO A 46 -1.66 0.12 -9.46
CA PRO A 46 -2.26 1.28 -8.80
C PRO A 46 -3.60 0.95 -8.16
N VAL A 47 -4.32 -0.03 -8.71
CA VAL A 47 -5.65 -0.45 -8.23
C VAL A 47 -5.56 -1.15 -6.87
N ASN A 48 -4.51 -1.94 -6.62
CA ASN A 48 -4.36 -2.65 -5.36
C ASN A 48 -3.36 -2.01 -4.40
N TYR A 49 -2.74 -0.88 -4.77
CA TYR A 49 -1.76 -0.20 -3.94
C TYR A 49 -2.33 0.15 -2.55
N GLY A 50 -1.64 -0.31 -1.50
CA GLY A 50 -2.03 -0.05 -0.11
C GLY A 50 -3.28 -0.79 0.39
N LYS A 51 -3.96 -1.59 -0.46
CA LYS A 51 -5.09 -2.41 -0.02
C LYS A 51 -4.59 -3.60 0.81
N LYS A 52 -5.24 -3.86 1.94
CA LYS A 52 -4.95 -5.05 2.73
C LYS A 52 -5.59 -6.26 2.06
N THR A 53 -4.76 -7.16 1.52
CA THR A 53 -5.25 -8.46 1.04
C THR A 53 -5.59 -9.36 2.23
N ASN A 54 -6.48 -10.34 2.03
CA ASN A 54 -6.78 -11.37 3.05
C ASN A 54 -5.53 -12.15 3.51
N ALA A 55 -4.44 -12.13 2.73
CA ALA A 55 -3.14 -12.69 3.09
C ALA A 55 -2.43 -11.91 4.21
N LEU A 56 -2.85 -10.66 4.49
CA LEU A 56 -2.39 -9.86 5.64
C LEU A 56 -3.24 -10.08 6.89
N LYS A 57 -4.09 -11.12 6.93
CA LYS A 57 -4.75 -11.56 8.16
C LYS A 57 -3.63 -11.75 9.18
N GLY A 58 -3.58 -10.84 10.14
CA GLY A 58 -2.45 -10.70 11.06
C GLY A 58 -2.19 -11.99 11.84
N ARG A 59 -1.18 -11.97 12.70
CA ARG A 59 -0.84 -13.14 13.53
C ARG A 59 -2.12 -13.77 14.11
N PRO A 60 -2.36 -15.06 13.85
CA PRO A 60 -3.58 -15.72 14.30
C PRO A 60 -3.71 -15.55 15.82
N ARG A 61 -4.94 -15.31 16.28
CA ARG A 61 -5.23 -15.21 17.71
C ARG A 61 -4.91 -16.55 18.36
N LYS A 62 -4.25 -16.52 19.52
CA LYS A 62 -3.89 -17.73 20.29
C LYS A 62 -5.11 -18.51 20.79
N VAL A 63 -6.26 -17.85 20.94
CA VAL A 63 -7.50 -18.44 21.44
C VAL A 63 -8.51 -18.45 20.30
N THR A 64 -8.94 -19.64 19.90
CA THR A 64 -10.11 -19.85 19.05
C THR A 64 -11.38 -19.74 19.91
N THR A 65 -12.48 -19.28 19.32
CA THR A 65 -13.76 -19.05 20.01
C THR A 65 -14.24 -20.31 20.72
N ARG A 66 -14.58 -20.18 22.01
CA ARG A 66 -15.02 -21.24 22.92
C ARG A 66 -16.48 -21.61 22.66
N TYR A 67 -16.76 -22.29 21.55
CA TYR A 67 -18.08 -22.84 21.24
C TYR A 67 -18.15 -24.33 21.58
N GLU A 68 -18.16 -24.68 22.87
CA GLU A 68 -18.60 -26.00 23.39
C GLU A 68 -18.98 -25.88 24.88
N ARG A 69 -19.84 -24.92 25.25
CA ARG A 69 -20.46 -24.87 26.60
C ARG A 69 -21.97 -24.63 26.58
N ASP A 70 -22.63 -24.88 25.46
CA ASP A 70 -24.07 -25.10 25.41
C ASP A 70 -24.30 -26.60 25.31
N GLY A 71 -24.19 -27.23 26.47
CA GLY A 71 -24.33 -28.67 26.66
C GLY A 71 -24.76 -28.92 28.10
N LYS A 72 -25.88 -28.30 28.50
CA LYS A 72 -26.78 -28.76 29.57
C LYS A 72 -28.07 -27.97 29.55
#